data_AF-A0A971GTT5-F1
#
_entry.id   AF-A0A971GTT5-F1
#
_cell.length_a   1.000
_cell.length_b   1.000
_cell.length_c   1.000
_cell.angle_alpha   90.00
_cell.angle_beta   90.00
_cell.angle_gamma   90.00
#
_symmetry.space_group_name_H-M   'P 1'
#
loop_
_entity.id
_entity.type
_entity.pdbx_description
1 polymer ?
#
loop_
_entity_poly.entity_id
_entity_poly.type
_entity_poly.pdbx_seq_one_letter_code
_entity_poly.pdbx_strand_id
1 'polypeptide(L)'
;MKGREFYDEKTFLLLLIVTAVVFSFVSAGATLLYGDLNSDGLIDSTDLTMMKRVILRKLTADDITAADLDGDGELNSTDITLLKRYILKKITKFPVEELNPAITPTPTQEPTPTPTETNEEVFAFKIKIDDKDLTYSFPIESSQTEYNIVVDWGDGIISEITDYSAREHEYGEEGIYTIKVLSFDNMPHVPA
;
A
#
# COMPACT_ATOMS: atom_id res chain seq x y z
N MET A 1 -32.12 -53.45 1.02
CA MET A 1 -31.77 -53.37 -0.42
C MET A 1 -31.84 -51.91 -0.82
N LYS A 2 -30.69 -51.30 -1.17
CA LYS A 2 -30.55 -49.86 -1.41
C LYS A 2 -30.73 -49.60 -2.91
N GLY A 3 -31.70 -48.77 -3.27
CA GLY A 3 -32.04 -48.44 -4.66
C GLY A 3 -30.86 -47.78 -5.38
N ARG A 4 -30.57 -48.24 -6.60
CA ARG A 4 -29.61 -47.59 -7.50
C ARG A 4 -30.40 -46.65 -8.40
N GLU A 5 -30.17 -45.35 -8.27
CA GLU A 5 -30.70 -44.35 -9.20
C GLU A 5 -30.03 -44.52 -10.57
N PHE A 6 -30.84 -44.54 -11.61
CA PHE A 6 -30.43 -44.79 -12.99
C PHE A 6 -30.55 -43.47 -13.76
N TYR A 7 -29.42 -42.87 -14.12
CA TYR A 7 -29.39 -41.67 -14.96
C TYR A 7 -29.55 -42.07 -16.44
N ASP A 8 -30.49 -41.46 -17.17
CA ASP A 8 -30.79 -41.73 -18.60
C ASP A 8 -29.79 -40.99 -19.53
N GLU A 9 -29.53 -41.54 -20.72
CA GLU A 9 -28.62 -40.98 -21.77
C GLU A 9 -28.90 -39.51 -22.09
N LYS A 10 -30.17 -39.10 -22.20
CA LYS A 10 -30.56 -37.71 -22.44
C LYS A 10 -30.35 -36.85 -21.19
N THR A 11 -30.51 -37.43 -20.01
CA THR A 11 -30.23 -36.76 -18.72
C THR A 11 -28.73 -36.56 -18.54
N PHE A 12 -27.91 -37.50 -19.01
CA PHE A 12 -26.45 -37.41 -19.04
C PHE A 12 -25.96 -36.39 -20.07
N LEU A 13 -26.56 -36.35 -21.26
CA LEU A 13 -26.23 -35.38 -22.30
C LEU A 13 -26.65 -33.95 -21.89
N LEU A 14 -27.82 -33.80 -21.25
CA LEU A 14 -28.28 -32.52 -20.69
C LEU A 14 -27.35 -32.05 -19.57
N LEU A 15 -26.89 -32.95 -18.69
CA LEU A 15 -25.92 -32.64 -17.64
C LEU A 15 -24.58 -32.17 -18.22
N LEU A 16 -24.07 -32.84 -19.27
CA LEU A 16 -22.83 -32.45 -19.94
C LEU A 16 -22.93 -31.07 -20.62
N ILE A 17 -24.06 -30.78 -21.28
CA ILE A 17 -24.30 -29.46 -21.89
C ILE A 17 -24.43 -28.38 -20.81
N VAL A 18 -25.11 -28.66 -19.69
CA VAL A 18 -25.17 -27.74 -18.55
C VAL A 18 -23.76 -27.46 -17.99
N THR A 19 -22.90 -28.48 -17.83
CA THR A 19 -21.51 -28.23 -17.37
C THR A 19 -20.67 -27.40 -18.35
N ALA A 20 -20.81 -27.61 -19.66
CA ALA A 20 -20.06 -26.87 -20.67
C ALA A 20 -20.54 -25.41 -20.82
N VAL A 21 -21.85 -25.16 -20.70
CA VAL A 21 -22.43 -23.81 -20.75
C VAL A 21 -22.07 -23.00 -19.49
N VAL A 22 -22.03 -23.63 -18.32
CA VAL A 22 -21.58 -22.96 -17.08
C VAL A 22 -20.08 -22.58 -17.18
N PHE A 23 -19.27 -23.33 -17.92
CA PHE A 23 -17.85 -23.03 -18.14
C PHE A 23 -17.59 -21.90 -19.17
N SER A 24 -18.60 -21.52 -19.97
CA SER A 24 -18.45 -20.57 -21.09
C SER A 24 -18.88 -19.13 -20.76
N PHE A 25 -19.18 -18.84 -19.49
CA PHE A 25 -19.56 -17.49 -19.03
C PHE A 25 -18.59 -16.92 -17.97
N VAL A 26 -17.29 -17.21 -18.07
CA VAL A 26 -16.29 -16.29 -17.50
C VAL A 26 -16.16 -15.11 -18.48
N SER A 27 -17.19 -14.26 -18.46
CA SER A 27 -17.31 -13.00 -19.20
C SER A 27 -16.33 -12.00 -18.59
N ALA A 28 -15.30 -11.62 -19.32
CA ALA A 28 -15.26 -10.35 -20.06
C ALA A 28 -15.63 -9.15 -19.17
N GLY A 29 -14.59 -8.61 -18.53
CA GLY A 29 -14.65 -7.42 -17.68
C GLY A 29 -13.38 -7.30 -16.83
N ALA A 30 -12.19 -7.57 -17.40
CA ALA A 30 -10.94 -7.23 -16.72
C ALA A 30 -10.88 -5.71 -16.65
N THR A 31 -11.28 -5.17 -15.51
CA THR A 31 -11.14 -3.75 -15.24
C THR A 31 -9.66 -3.50 -15.09
N LEU A 32 -9.13 -2.54 -15.84
CA LEU A 32 -7.75 -2.11 -15.71
C LEU A 32 -7.50 -1.72 -14.24
N LEU A 33 -6.63 -2.46 -13.58
CA LEU A 33 -6.20 -2.19 -12.21
C LEU A 33 -4.76 -1.70 -12.28
N TYR A 34 -4.56 -0.41 -12.02
CA TYR A 34 -3.22 0.15 -11.92
C TYR A 34 -2.44 -0.59 -10.82
N GLY A 35 -1.20 -0.97 -11.12
CA GLY A 35 -0.31 -1.72 -10.22
C GLY A 35 -0.42 -3.24 -10.31
N ASP A 36 -1.44 -3.78 -10.99
CA ASP A 36 -1.60 -5.22 -11.25
C ASP A 36 -0.99 -5.58 -12.61
N LEU A 37 0.26 -6.05 -12.61
CA LEU A 37 1.04 -6.30 -13.82
C LEU A 37 0.88 -7.73 -14.36
N ASN A 38 0.38 -8.65 -13.53
CA ASN A 38 0.16 -10.04 -13.91
C ASN A 38 -1.33 -10.38 -14.13
N SER A 39 -2.22 -9.39 -13.94
CA SER A 39 -3.68 -9.49 -14.06
C SER A 39 -4.31 -10.54 -13.14
N ASP A 40 -3.75 -10.73 -11.94
CA ASP A 40 -4.29 -11.65 -10.94
C ASP A 40 -5.33 -11.00 -10.01
N GLY A 41 -5.56 -9.70 -10.15
CA GLY A 41 -6.52 -8.91 -9.39
C GLY A 41 -5.98 -8.43 -8.03
N LEU A 42 -4.69 -8.66 -7.74
CA LEU A 42 -4.00 -8.21 -6.55
C LEU A 42 -2.88 -7.23 -6.94
N ILE A 43 -2.46 -6.41 -5.98
CA ILE A 43 -1.31 -5.50 -6.15
C ILE A 43 -0.31 -5.86 -5.05
N ASP A 44 0.72 -6.63 -5.39
CA ASP A 44 1.66 -7.17 -4.41
C ASP A 44 3.13 -7.20 -4.87
N SER A 45 3.98 -7.87 -4.09
CA SER A 45 5.42 -7.95 -4.35
C SER A 45 5.80 -8.66 -5.67
N THR A 46 4.88 -9.44 -6.22
CA THR A 46 4.99 -10.12 -7.51
C THR A 46 5.00 -9.09 -8.63
N ASP A 47 4.07 -8.14 -8.62
CA ASP A 47 4.00 -7.01 -9.56
C ASP A 47 5.25 -6.15 -9.48
N LEU A 48 5.70 -5.84 -8.26
CA LEU A 48 6.93 -5.07 -8.05
C LEU A 48 8.17 -5.75 -8.65
N THR A 49 8.23 -7.08 -8.55
CA THR A 49 9.33 -7.86 -9.13
C THR A 49 9.24 -7.88 -10.66
N MET A 50 8.03 -7.95 -11.20
CA MET A 50 7.78 -7.91 -12.65
C MET A 50 8.15 -6.55 -13.24
N MET A 51 7.71 -5.45 -12.63
CA MET A 51 8.05 -4.08 -13.02
C MET A 51 9.56 -3.86 -13.07
N LYS A 52 10.28 -4.24 -12.01
CA LYS A 52 11.76 -4.16 -11.96
C LYS A 52 12.40 -4.94 -13.11
N ARG A 53 11.89 -6.12 -13.42
CA ARG A 53 12.41 -6.95 -14.51
C ARG A 53 12.21 -6.29 -15.87
N VAL A 54 11.05 -5.67 -16.10
CA VAL A 54 10.73 -4.96 -17.35
C VAL A 54 11.69 -3.79 -17.56
N ILE A 55 11.85 -2.93 -16.53
CA ILE A 55 12.75 -1.77 -16.57
C ILE A 55 14.22 -2.20 -16.77
N LEU A 56 14.70 -3.17 -15.99
CA LEU A 56 16.10 -3.62 -16.05
C LEU A 56 16.46 -4.31 -17.35
N ARG A 57 15.52 -5.04 -17.96
CA ARG A 57 15.76 -5.76 -19.22
C ARG A 57 15.39 -4.94 -20.45
N LYS A 58 14.89 -3.71 -20.28
CA LYS A 58 14.29 -2.90 -21.35
C LYS A 58 13.32 -3.72 -22.20
N LEU A 59 12.58 -4.62 -21.55
CA LEU A 59 11.55 -5.36 -22.26
C LEU A 59 10.47 -4.35 -22.60
N THR A 60 10.13 -4.23 -23.89
CA THR A 60 8.90 -3.55 -24.28
C THR A 60 7.76 -4.34 -23.67
N ALA A 61 7.13 -3.78 -22.64
CA ALA A 61 5.83 -4.26 -22.23
C ALA A 61 4.86 -3.86 -23.34
N ASP A 62 4.13 -4.83 -23.89
CA ASP A 62 3.15 -4.59 -24.95
C ASP A 62 2.02 -3.65 -24.47
N ASP A 63 1.82 -3.60 -23.14
CA ASP A 63 0.90 -2.70 -22.45
C ASP A 63 1.58 -2.20 -21.16
N ILE A 64 1.94 -0.91 -21.12
CA ILE A 64 2.48 -0.26 -19.91
C ILE A 64 1.39 0.38 -19.06
N THR A 65 0.11 0.31 -19.45
CA THR A 65 -0.95 1.11 -18.84
C THR A 65 -1.15 0.78 -17.36
N ALA A 66 -1.06 -0.50 -16.98
CA ALA A 66 -1.13 -0.89 -15.57
C ALA A 66 0.15 -0.57 -14.77
N ALA A 67 1.26 -0.28 -15.46
CA ALA A 67 2.57 -0.07 -14.87
C ALA A 67 2.97 1.41 -14.77
N ASP A 68 2.37 2.29 -15.57
CA ASP A 68 2.49 3.75 -15.51
C ASP A 68 1.55 4.29 -14.40
N LEU A 69 2.14 4.56 -13.23
CA LEU A 69 1.41 4.85 -12.00
C LEU A 69 1.34 6.35 -11.69
N ASP A 70 2.20 7.18 -12.29
CA ASP A 70 2.07 8.63 -12.24
C ASP A 70 1.38 9.23 -13.47
N GLY A 71 1.23 8.45 -14.55
CA GLY A 71 0.54 8.85 -15.77
C GLY A 71 1.39 9.74 -16.67
N ASP A 72 2.72 9.69 -16.54
CA ASP A 72 3.64 10.48 -17.37
C ASP A 72 3.94 9.83 -18.74
N GLY A 73 3.48 8.58 -18.94
CA GLY A 73 3.67 7.81 -20.16
C GLY A 73 5.01 7.07 -20.24
N GLU A 74 5.83 7.11 -19.20
CA GLU A 74 7.14 6.47 -19.12
C GLU A 74 7.22 5.46 -17.97
N LEU A 75 7.47 4.19 -18.27
CA LEU A 75 7.71 3.19 -17.22
C LEU A 75 9.13 3.29 -16.66
N ASN A 76 9.29 3.85 -15.45
CA ASN A 76 10.60 4.12 -14.86
C ASN A 76 10.65 3.87 -13.32
N SER A 77 11.69 4.39 -12.65
CA SER A 77 11.89 4.18 -11.22
C SER A 77 10.85 4.88 -10.33
N THR A 78 10.16 5.89 -10.85
CA THR A 78 9.07 6.57 -10.18
C THR A 78 7.90 5.62 -9.94
N ASP A 79 7.52 4.84 -10.96
CA ASP A 79 6.47 3.81 -10.84
C ASP A 79 6.82 2.73 -9.81
N ILE A 80 8.08 2.27 -9.81
CA ILE A 80 8.56 1.30 -8.79
C ILE A 80 8.35 1.87 -7.38
N THR A 81 8.62 3.16 -7.20
CA THR A 81 8.48 3.83 -5.90
C THR A 81 7.01 3.93 -5.50
N LEU A 82 6.13 4.26 -6.44
CA LEU A 82 4.69 4.33 -6.22
C LEU A 82 4.11 2.96 -5.87
N LEU A 83 4.43 1.92 -6.64
CA LEU A 83 3.99 0.55 -6.38
C LEU A 83 4.44 0.06 -5.00
N LYS A 84 5.70 0.33 -4.63
CA LYS A 84 6.23 0.01 -3.30
C LYS A 84 5.48 0.77 -2.20
N ARG A 85 5.17 2.05 -2.40
CA ARG A 85 4.39 2.85 -1.44
C ARG A 85 2.98 2.29 -1.28
N TYR A 86 2.35 1.85 -2.36
CA TYR A 86 1.02 1.23 -2.33
C TYR A 86 1.01 -0.09 -1.55
N ILE A 87 1.95 -1.00 -1.84
CA ILE A 87 2.10 -2.28 -1.11
C ILE A 87 2.36 -2.04 0.39
N LEU A 88 3.15 -1.02 0.72
CA LEU A 88 3.42 -0.60 2.10
C LEU A 88 2.29 0.23 2.72
N LYS A 89 1.18 0.43 2.00
CA LYS A 89 0.01 1.21 2.42
C LYS A 89 0.34 2.67 2.78
N LYS A 90 1.42 3.22 2.20
CA LYS A 90 1.79 4.64 2.31
C LYS A 90 0.94 5.53 1.41
N ILE A 91 0.40 4.96 0.33
CA ILE A 91 -0.61 5.57 -0.53
C ILE A 91 -1.74 4.56 -0.69
N THR A 92 -2.96 5.05 -0.90
CA THR A 92 -4.17 4.22 -1.10
C THR A 92 -4.67 4.23 -2.54
N LYS A 93 -4.08 5.09 -3.38
CA LYS A 93 -4.36 5.27 -4.81
C LYS A 93 -3.10 5.78 -5.51
N PHE A 94 -2.98 5.49 -6.79
CA PHE A 94 -1.90 6.01 -7.62
C PHE A 94 -2.24 7.39 -8.19
N PRO A 95 -1.25 8.27 -8.42
CA PRO A 95 -1.48 9.58 -9.03
C PRO A 95 -2.19 9.50 -10.39
N VAL A 96 -1.91 8.48 -11.20
CA VAL A 96 -2.60 8.26 -12.49
C VAL A 96 -4.13 8.13 -12.36
N GLU A 97 -4.62 7.64 -11.20
CA GLU A 97 -6.06 7.52 -10.93
C GLU A 97 -6.73 8.90 -10.72
N GLU A 98 -5.97 9.94 -10.41
CA GLU A 98 -6.48 11.31 -10.29
C GLU A 98 -6.54 12.03 -11.64
N LEU A 99 -5.76 11.55 -12.62
CA LEU A 99 -5.67 12.15 -13.96
C LEU A 99 -6.85 11.76 -14.85
N ASN A 100 -7.62 10.74 -14.48
CA ASN A 100 -8.78 10.27 -15.25
C ASN A 100 -10.02 10.05 -14.37
N PRO A 101 -11.01 10.98 -14.35
CA PRO A 101 -12.20 10.87 -13.50
C PRO A 101 -13.20 9.76 -13.90
N ALA A 102 -12.85 8.82 -14.78
CA ALA A 102 -13.81 7.93 -15.45
C ALA A 102 -13.64 6.40 -15.27
N ILE A 103 -12.69 5.91 -14.45
CA ILE A 103 -12.58 4.47 -14.14
C ILE A 103 -12.31 4.25 -12.66
N THR A 104 -13.39 4.19 -11.87
CA THR A 104 -13.35 3.75 -10.48
C THR A 104 -14.12 2.43 -10.35
N PRO A 105 -13.50 1.24 -10.42
CA PRO A 105 -14.06 0.11 -9.70
C PRO A 105 -13.95 0.41 -8.21
N THR A 106 -15.07 0.73 -7.60
CA THR A 106 -15.18 0.95 -6.15
C THR A 106 -14.81 -0.35 -5.42
N PRO A 107 -13.71 -0.43 -4.64
CA PRO A 107 -13.58 -1.50 -3.66
C PRO A 107 -14.62 -1.22 -2.56
N THR A 108 -15.63 -2.09 -2.48
CA THR A 108 -16.61 -2.10 -1.40
C THR A 108 -15.87 -2.35 -0.09
N GLN A 109 -15.47 -1.28 0.60
CA GLN A 109 -15.01 -1.34 1.98
C GLN A 109 -16.23 -1.20 2.90
N GLU A 110 -16.34 -2.19 3.79
CA GLU A 110 -17.24 -2.24 4.95
C GLU A 110 -17.08 -0.96 5.80
N PRO A 111 -18.17 -0.39 6.36
CA PRO A 111 -18.14 0.94 6.95
C PRO A 111 -17.20 0.97 8.17
N THR A 112 -16.03 1.57 8.00
CA THR A 112 -15.07 1.87 9.07
C THR A 112 -15.16 3.37 9.35
N PRO A 113 -15.28 3.81 10.61
CA PRO A 113 -15.77 5.14 10.96
C PRO A 113 -14.90 6.26 10.40
N THR A 114 -15.58 7.27 9.84
CA THR A 114 -15.05 8.57 9.42
C THR A 114 -14.30 9.27 10.56
N PRO A 115 -12.99 9.52 10.45
CA PRO A 115 -12.34 10.49 11.32
C PRO A 115 -12.62 11.89 10.76
N THR A 116 -13.24 12.74 11.58
CA THR A 116 -13.38 14.17 11.35
C THR A 116 -11.98 14.81 11.32
N GLU A 117 -11.59 15.38 10.18
CA GLU A 117 -10.38 16.19 10.05
C GLU A 117 -10.45 17.41 10.99
N THR A 118 -9.41 17.58 11.80
CA THR A 118 -9.07 18.86 12.44
C THR A 118 -7.72 19.29 11.87
N ASN A 119 -7.73 20.47 11.27
CA ASN A 119 -6.72 21.07 10.40
C ASN A 119 -5.39 21.41 11.12
N GLU A 120 -4.62 20.40 11.52
CA GLU A 120 -3.18 20.50 11.78
C GLU A 120 -2.51 19.22 11.27
N GLU A 121 -1.77 19.30 10.17
CA GLU A 121 -1.05 18.15 9.56
C GLU A 121 0.10 17.70 10.47
N VAL A 122 -0.24 17.05 11.58
CA VAL A 122 0.71 16.42 12.50
C VAL A 122 1.07 15.06 11.93
N PHE A 123 2.31 14.90 11.48
CA PHE A 123 2.81 13.58 11.08
C PHE A 123 2.86 12.68 12.33
N ALA A 124 2.04 11.62 12.36
CA ALA A 124 1.93 10.73 13.51
C ALA A 124 2.05 9.26 13.13
N PHE A 125 2.70 8.47 13.97
CA PHE A 125 2.82 7.02 13.79
C PHE A 125 2.82 6.30 15.14
N LYS A 126 2.45 5.01 15.12
CA LYS A 126 2.41 4.18 16.32
C LYS A 126 3.65 3.32 16.43
N ILE A 127 4.17 3.22 17.65
CA ILE A 127 5.21 2.26 18.02
C ILE A 127 4.71 1.37 19.15
N LYS A 128 5.30 0.17 19.25
CA LYS A 128 5.07 -0.74 20.36
C LYS A 128 6.35 -0.82 21.19
N ILE A 129 6.21 -0.57 22.49
CA ILE A 129 7.25 -0.70 23.49
C ILE A 129 6.95 -1.98 24.28
N ASP A 130 7.81 -2.97 24.13
CA ASP A 130 7.69 -4.29 24.76
C ASP A 130 8.52 -4.41 26.05
N ASP A 131 9.28 -3.37 26.40
CA ASP A 131 10.11 -3.29 27.61
C ASP A 131 10.11 -1.85 28.14
N LYS A 132 9.84 -1.67 29.43
CA LYS A 132 9.74 -0.37 30.14
C LYS A 132 11.07 0.38 30.31
N ASP A 133 12.17 -0.20 29.88
CA ASP A 133 13.49 0.44 29.86
C ASP A 133 13.97 0.65 28.40
N LEU A 134 13.06 0.51 27.41
CA LEU A 134 13.39 0.63 25.99
C LEU A 134 13.48 2.10 25.55
N THR A 135 14.63 2.45 24.99
CA THR A 135 14.84 3.73 24.32
C THR A 135 14.46 3.64 22.84
N TYR A 136 13.56 4.51 22.40
CA TYR A 136 13.25 4.68 20.98
C TYR A 136 14.06 5.84 20.40
N SER A 137 14.66 5.61 19.23
CA SER A 137 15.35 6.65 18.45
C SER A 137 14.43 7.14 17.35
N PHE A 138 14.11 8.42 17.35
CA PHE A 138 13.42 9.06 16.24
C PHE A 138 14.24 8.89 14.95
N PRO A 139 13.62 8.48 13.84
CA PRO A 139 14.33 7.99 12.65
C PRO A 139 14.79 9.15 11.75
N ILE A 140 15.79 9.90 12.22
CA ILE A 140 16.50 10.94 11.45
C ILE A 140 17.90 10.46 11.08
N GLU A 141 18.46 10.99 9.99
CA GLU A 141 19.87 10.77 9.64
C GLU A 141 20.78 11.70 10.43
N SER A 142 22.10 11.49 10.41
CA SER A 142 23.06 12.46 10.96
C SER A 142 23.40 13.51 9.90
N SER A 143 23.12 14.79 10.16
CA SER A 143 23.43 15.91 9.26
C SER A 143 24.46 16.87 9.88
N GLN A 144 25.12 17.68 9.05
CA GLN A 144 25.92 18.83 9.50
C GLN A 144 25.08 20.07 9.82
N THR A 145 23.77 20.04 9.55
CA THR A 145 22.82 21.12 9.83
C THR A 145 22.06 20.87 11.13
N GLU A 146 21.74 21.93 11.85
CA GLU A 146 20.90 21.89 13.07
C GLU A 146 19.49 21.40 12.72
N TYR A 147 18.93 20.52 13.55
CA TYR A 147 17.54 20.09 13.47
C TYR A 147 16.69 21.06 14.29
N ASN A 148 15.43 21.26 13.92
CA ASN A 148 14.45 21.92 14.78
C ASN A 148 13.16 21.13 14.64
N ILE A 149 13.08 19.97 15.29
CA ILE A 149 11.93 19.06 15.20
C ILE A 149 11.29 18.97 16.58
N VAL A 150 10.00 19.30 16.71
CA VAL A 150 9.25 19.14 17.96
C VAL A 150 8.41 17.87 17.87
N VAL A 151 8.64 16.96 18.82
CA VAL A 151 8.01 15.63 18.87
C VAL A 151 7.26 15.46 20.19
N ASP A 152 5.99 15.06 20.12
CA ASP A 152 5.22 14.48 21.22
C ASP A 152 5.38 12.95 21.17
N TRP A 153 5.96 12.37 22.22
CA TRP A 153 6.26 10.94 22.28
C TRP A 153 5.04 10.08 22.59
N GLY A 154 3.90 10.69 22.90
CA GLY A 154 2.63 9.99 23.16
C GLY A 154 2.49 9.46 24.59
N ASP A 155 3.45 9.74 25.46
CA ASP A 155 3.40 9.51 26.92
C ASP A 155 3.15 10.81 27.71
N GLY A 156 2.89 11.92 27.00
CA GLY A 156 2.73 13.27 27.57
C GLY A 156 4.03 14.07 27.62
N ILE A 157 5.16 13.51 27.20
CA ILE A 157 6.43 14.22 27.07
C ILE A 157 6.58 14.74 25.65
N ILE A 158 6.98 16.01 25.55
CA ILE A 158 7.30 16.69 24.30
C ILE A 158 8.77 17.10 24.34
N SER A 159 9.51 16.78 23.29
CA SER A 159 10.93 17.13 23.16
C SER A 159 11.21 17.87 21.86
N GLU A 160 12.21 18.74 21.90
CA GLU A 160 12.80 19.36 20.72
C GLU A 160 14.09 18.62 20.36
N ILE A 161 14.17 18.12 19.12
CA ILE A 161 15.34 17.47 18.57
C ILE A 161 16.14 18.54 17.82
N THR A 162 17.17 19.06 18.48
CA THR A 162 18.06 20.09 17.93
C THR A 162 19.30 19.51 17.23
N ASP A 163 19.69 18.30 17.61
CA ASP A 163 20.83 17.58 17.08
C ASP A 163 20.57 16.07 17.05
N TYR A 164 21.48 15.32 16.41
CA TYR A 164 21.32 13.87 16.27
C TYR A 164 21.24 13.16 17.63
N SER A 165 21.97 13.60 18.65
CA SER A 165 21.96 12.96 19.98
C SER A 165 20.64 13.18 20.73
N ALA A 166 19.90 14.25 20.42
CA ALA A 166 18.62 14.57 21.04
C ALA A 166 17.43 13.73 20.53
N ARG A 167 17.66 12.80 19.59
CA ARG A 167 16.59 12.02 18.93
C ARG A 167 16.05 10.85 19.75
N GLU A 168 16.59 10.59 20.94
CA GLU A 168 16.30 9.40 21.73
C GLU A 168 15.34 9.71 22.89
N HIS A 169 14.41 8.80 23.17
CA HIS A 169 13.44 8.91 24.26
C HIS A 169 13.23 7.55 24.94
N GLU A 170 13.23 7.55 26.27
CA GLU A 170 13.02 6.36 27.10
C GLU A 170 11.58 6.31 27.60
N TYR A 171 10.91 5.18 27.38
CA TYR A 171 9.53 4.97 27.83
C TYR A 171 9.51 4.20 29.13
N GLY A 172 9.01 4.82 30.21
CA GLY A 172 8.97 4.18 31.53
C GLY A 172 7.91 3.09 31.72
N GLU A 173 7.07 2.81 30.71
CA GLU A 173 6.01 1.79 30.76
C GLU A 173 5.92 1.05 29.41
N GLU A 174 5.43 -0.18 29.44
CA GLU A 174 5.13 -0.95 28.23
C GLU A 174 3.81 -0.46 27.62
N GLY A 175 3.74 -0.40 26.28
CA GLY A 175 2.52 0.07 25.64
C GLY A 175 2.64 0.37 24.16
N ILE A 176 1.52 0.84 23.61
CA ILE A 176 1.46 1.38 22.25
C ILE A 176 1.40 2.90 22.37
N TYR A 177 2.43 3.56 21.87
CA TYR A 177 2.55 5.01 21.88
C TYR A 177 2.29 5.57 20.50
N THR A 178 1.65 6.74 20.44
CA THR A 178 1.45 7.48 19.18
C THR A 178 2.39 8.67 19.20
N ILE A 179 3.51 8.54 18.49
CA ILE A 179 4.46 9.63 18.30
C ILE A 179 3.88 10.61 17.28
N LYS A 180 3.99 11.90 17.57
CA LYS A 180 3.50 13.00 16.75
C LYS A 180 4.59 14.03 16.52
N VAL A 181 4.84 14.40 15.28
CA VAL A 181 5.70 15.52 14.91
C VAL A 181 4.85 16.77 14.84
N LEU A 182 5.06 17.67 15.80
CA LEU A 182 4.29 18.90 15.95
C LEU A 182 4.83 20.01 15.04
N SER A 183 6.15 20.05 14.80
CA SER A 183 6.78 20.98 13.86
C SER A 183 8.15 20.47 13.40
N PHE A 184 8.59 20.93 12.22
CA PHE A 184 9.96 20.72 11.74
C PHE A 184 10.37 21.84 10.76
N ASP A 185 11.58 22.38 10.89
CA ASP A 185 12.08 23.45 9.98
C ASP A 185 12.70 22.89 8.69
N ASN A 186 13.42 21.76 8.79
CA ASN A 186 14.08 21.11 7.67
C ASN A 186 13.78 19.61 7.70
N MET A 187 13.09 19.11 6.68
CA MET A 187 12.89 17.67 6.52
C MET A 187 14.27 17.03 6.25
N PRO A 188 14.70 15.99 7.00
CA PRO A 188 15.95 15.29 6.68
C PRO A 188 15.88 14.79 5.24
N HIS A 189 16.96 15.04 4.48
CA HIS A 189 17.09 14.56 3.11
C HIS A 189 17.06 13.03 3.15
N VAL A 190 16.03 12.41 2.58
CA VAL A 190 15.98 10.95 2.43
C VAL A 190 16.88 10.62 1.23
N PRO A 191 18.06 9.99 1.40
CA PRO A 191 18.91 9.65 0.28
C PRO A 191 18.19 8.67 -0.67
N ALA A 192 18.39 8.91 -1.96
CA ALA A 192 17.81 8.16 -3.08
C ALA A 192 18.24 6.69 -3.11
#